data_AF-A0A7I8DGK6-F1
#
_entry.id   AF-A0A7I8DGK6-F1
#
_cell.length_a   1.000
_cell.length_b   1.000
_cell.length_c   1.000
_cell.angle_alpha   90.00
_cell.angle_beta   90.00
_cell.angle_gamma   90.00
#
_symmetry.space_group_name_H-M   'P 1'
#
loop_
_entity.id
_entity.type
_entity.pdbx_description
1 polymer ?
#
loop_
_entity_poly.entity_id
_entity_poly.type
_entity_poly.pdbx_seq_one_letter_code
_entity_poly.pdbx_strand_id
1 'polypeptide(L)'
;MKETKKGYVISVIGVILLGVGLYLTKSSIEPQGALFALPYVFIGIGCGIFGHGMGNIISNKVLNNSPEIKRQLEINVKDERNVAIANCAKAKAYDMMTFVFGALMISFAIMGVEMREVLLLVFAYLFVQGYAIYYRSKYDKVM
;
A
#
# COMPACT_ATOMS: atom_id res chain seq x y z
N MET A 1 7.85 21.66 -7.83
CA MET A 1 7.04 22.31 -6.77
C MET A 1 5.68 21.65 -6.52
N LYS A 2 4.85 21.34 -7.54
CA LYS A 2 3.53 20.67 -7.32
C LYS A 2 3.67 19.27 -6.70
N GLU A 3 4.58 18.44 -7.20
CA GLU A 3 4.80 17.07 -6.68
C GLU A 3 5.34 17.05 -5.24
N THR A 4 6.17 18.02 -4.89
CA THR A 4 6.71 18.16 -3.53
C THR A 4 5.62 18.56 -2.53
N LYS A 5 4.75 19.52 -2.90
CA LYS A 5 3.59 19.90 -2.08
C LYS A 5 2.63 18.73 -1.85
N LYS A 6 2.37 17.92 -2.89
CA LYS A 6 1.57 16.68 -2.75
C LYS A 6 2.21 15.70 -1.77
N GLY A 7 3.52 15.49 -1.86
CA GLY A 7 4.27 14.63 -0.92
C GLY A 7 4.09 15.06 0.54
N TYR A 8 4.22 16.35 0.83
CA TYR A 8 3.97 16.89 2.19
C TYR A 8 2.54 16.69 2.66
N VAL A 9 1.55 16.95 1.80
CA VAL A 9 0.13 16.74 2.15
C VAL A 9 -0.13 15.26 2.47
N ILE A 10 0.36 14.34 1.63
CA ILE A 10 0.22 12.90 1.84
C ILE A 10 0.90 12.49 3.15
N SER A 11 2.13 12.95 3.42
CA SER A 11 2.81 12.67 4.69
C SER A 11 2.03 13.18 5.91
N VAL A 12 1.50 14.41 5.86
CA VAL A 12 0.71 14.98 6.96
C VAL A 12 -0.56 14.18 7.19
N ILE A 13 -1.28 13.78 6.14
CA ILE A 13 -2.45 12.89 6.24
C ILE A 13 -2.07 11.57 6.92
N GLY A 14 -0.94 10.98 6.52
CA GLY A 14 -0.43 9.75 7.14
C GLY A 14 -0.12 9.92 8.63
N VAL A 15 0.52 11.02 9.04
CA VAL A 15 0.80 11.31 10.46
C VAL A 15 -0.48 11.55 11.25
N ILE A 16 -1.45 12.28 10.70
CA ILE A 16 -2.75 12.51 11.36
C ILE A 16 -3.45 11.17 11.58
N LEU A 17 -3.52 10.32 10.55
CA LEU A 17 -4.19 9.02 10.64
C LEU A 17 -3.51 8.09 11.65
N LEU A 18 -2.17 8.08 11.68
CA LEU A 18 -1.38 7.36 12.67
C LEU A 18 -1.64 7.88 14.08
N GLY A 19 -1.65 9.20 14.27
CA GLY A 19 -1.92 9.85 15.56
C GLY A 19 -3.33 9.55 16.08
N VAL A 20 -4.32 9.56 15.19
CA VAL A 20 -5.70 9.15 15.51
C VAL A 20 -5.75 7.67 15.91
N GLY A 21 -5.07 6.79 15.16
CA GLY A 21 -4.98 5.37 15.51
C GLY A 21 -4.37 5.15 16.91
N LEU A 22 -3.24 5.79 17.22
CA LEU A 22 -2.60 5.71 18.54
C LEU A 22 -3.45 6.30 19.66
N TYR A 23 -4.16 7.40 19.39
CA TYR A 23 -5.08 8.02 20.35
C TYR A 23 -6.26 7.11 20.68
N LEU A 24 -6.83 6.45 19.67
CA LEU A 24 -7.91 5.49 19.83
C LEU A 24 -7.45 4.25 20.60
N THR A 25 -6.22 3.77 20.41
CA THR A 25 -5.66 2.66 21.20
C THR A 25 -5.48 3.02 22.69
N LYS A 26 -5.17 4.28 23.01
CA LYS A 26 -4.99 4.74 24.40
C LYS A 26 -6.29 5.13 25.10
N SER A 27 -7.33 5.47 24.36
CA SER A 27 -8.62 5.85 24.93
C SER A 27 -9.33 4.60 25.44
N SER A 28 -9.81 4.60 26.70
CA SER A 28 -10.50 3.47 27.35
C SER A 28 -11.88 3.12 26.77
N ILE A 29 -12.13 3.47 25.51
CA ILE A 29 -13.32 3.07 24.77
C ILE A 29 -13.01 1.64 24.29
N GLU A 30 -13.40 0.62 25.06
CA GLU A 30 -13.30 -0.79 24.60
C GLU A 30 -14.25 -0.99 23.41
N PRO A 31 -13.75 -0.98 22.16
CA PRO A 31 -14.61 -1.11 21.01
C PRO A 31 -15.00 -2.58 20.91
N GLN A 32 -16.29 -2.89 20.99
CA GLN A 32 -16.79 -4.25 20.96
C GLN A 32 -16.81 -4.78 19.52
N GLY A 33 -16.40 -6.04 19.31
CA GLY A 33 -16.49 -6.70 18.01
C GLY A 33 -15.46 -6.21 16.98
N ALA A 34 -15.88 -6.01 15.73
CA ALA A 34 -14.98 -5.66 14.61
C ALA A 34 -14.30 -4.28 14.75
N LEU A 35 -14.87 -3.38 15.56
CA LEU A 35 -14.31 -2.06 15.84
C LEU A 35 -12.98 -2.12 16.62
N PHE A 36 -12.67 -3.25 17.27
CA PHE A 36 -11.41 -3.44 17.99
C PHE A 36 -10.19 -3.36 17.06
N ALA A 37 -10.32 -3.82 15.81
CA ALA A 37 -9.21 -3.81 14.85
C ALA A 37 -8.99 -2.41 14.22
N LEU A 38 -9.96 -1.51 14.34
CA LEU A 38 -9.96 -0.21 13.65
C LEU A 38 -8.77 0.69 14.02
N PRO A 39 -8.37 0.84 15.29
CA PRO A 39 -7.18 1.63 15.65
C PRO A 39 -5.91 1.09 14.99
N TYR A 40 -5.76 -0.23 14.94
CA TYR A 40 -4.60 -0.90 14.33
C TYR A 40 -4.59 -0.75 12.80
N VAL A 41 -5.75 -0.80 12.15
CA VAL A 41 -5.90 -0.50 10.72
C VAL A 41 -5.48 0.95 10.43
N PHE A 42 -5.90 1.90 11.25
CA PHE A 42 -5.51 3.31 11.09
C PHE A 42 -4.02 3.53 11.29
N ILE A 43 -3.40 2.84 12.25
CA ILE A 43 -1.94 2.85 12.40
C ILE A 43 -1.27 2.29 11.14
N GLY A 44 -1.71 1.12 10.65
CA GLY A 44 -1.13 0.48 9.47
C GLY A 44 -1.25 1.34 8.21
N ILE A 45 -2.45 1.85 7.91
CA ILE A 45 -2.68 2.74 6.77
C ILE A 45 -1.92 4.06 6.94
N GLY A 46 -1.92 4.63 8.16
CA GLY A 46 -1.19 5.86 8.48
C GLY A 46 0.30 5.74 8.20
N CYS A 47 0.94 4.65 8.66
CA CYS A 47 2.32 4.33 8.36
C CYS A 47 2.58 4.19 6.86
N GLY A 48 1.71 3.49 6.12
CA GLY A 48 1.84 3.30 4.67
C GLY A 48 1.75 4.61 3.89
N ILE A 49 0.74 5.43 4.18
CA ILE A 49 0.56 6.74 3.55
C ILE A 49 1.73 7.67 3.90
N PHE A 50 2.14 7.70 5.17
CA PHE A 50 3.28 8.50 5.60
C PHE A 50 4.57 8.09 4.89
N GLY A 51 4.87 6.79 4.85
CA GLY A 51 6.05 6.24 4.18
C GLY A 51 6.06 6.59 2.69
N HIS A 52 4.92 6.47 2.01
CA HIS A 52 4.79 6.87 0.61
C HIS A 52 5.05 8.37 0.40
N GLY A 53 4.43 9.23 1.20
CA GLY A 53 4.63 10.68 1.14
C GLY A 53 6.08 11.07 1.43
N MET A 54 6.68 10.49 2.48
CA MET A 54 8.04 10.81 2.91
C MET A 54 9.07 10.30 1.91
N GLY A 55 8.88 9.10 1.36
CA GLY A 55 9.71 8.56 0.28
C GLY A 55 9.72 9.49 -0.93
N ASN A 56 8.57 10.07 -1.30
CA ASN A 56 8.49 11.02 -2.40
C ASN A 56 9.20 12.37 -2.09
N ILE A 57 9.13 12.85 -0.84
CA ILE A 57 9.85 14.06 -0.42
C ILE A 57 11.37 13.83 -0.48
N ILE A 58 11.85 12.72 0.09
CA ILE A 58 13.28 12.37 0.10
C ILE A 58 13.78 12.17 -1.33
N SER A 59 13.06 11.39 -2.14
CA SER A 59 13.42 11.15 -3.54
C SER A 59 13.54 12.47 -4.32
N ASN A 60 12.57 13.39 -4.18
CA ASN A 60 12.64 14.69 -4.82
C ASN A 60 13.82 15.54 -4.34
N LYS A 61 14.17 15.49 -3.05
CA LYS A 61 15.32 16.21 -2.50
C LYS A 61 16.64 15.68 -3.06
N VAL A 62 16.79 14.36 -3.15
CA VAL A 62 17.97 13.70 -3.74
C VAL A 62 18.07 14.02 -5.23
N LEU A 63 16.97 13.90 -5.98
CA LEU A 63 16.96 14.14 -7.43
C LEU A 63 17.18 15.61 -7.81
N ASN A 64 16.81 16.56 -6.94
CA ASN A 64 17.13 17.97 -7.15
C ASN A 64 18.62 18.27 -6.97
N ASN A 65 19.33 17.51 -6.13
CA ASN A 65 20.77 17.65 -5.94
C ASN A 65 21.59 16.98 -7.06
N SER A 66 20.96 16.11 -7.88
CA SER A 66 21.65 15.37 -8.94
C SER A 66 20.82 15.36 -10.25
N PRO A 67 20.95 16.40 -11.08
CA PRO A 67 20.14 16.54 -12.30
C PRO A 67 20.41 15.45 -13.35
N GLU A 68 21.63 14.90 -13.39
CA GLU A 68 21.99 13.80 -14.30
C GLU A 68 21.22 12.52 -13.97
N ILE A 69 21.17 12.12 -12.69
CA ILE A 69 20.41 10.97 -12.21
C ILE A 69 18.93 11.14 -12.52
N LYS A 70 18.40 12.35 -12.31
CA LYS A 70 17.00 12.66 -12.62
C LYS A 70 16.68 12.47 -14.10
N ARG A 71 17.54 12.96 -14.99
CA ARG A 71 17.36 12.80 -16.44
C ARG A 71 17.40 11.33 -16.84
N GLN A 72 18.34 10.55 -16.31
CA GLN A 72 18.43 9.12 -16.61
C GLN A 72 17.20 8.35 -16.12
N LEU A 73 16.69 8.68 -14.93
CA LEU A 73 15.46 8.11 -14.39
C LEU A 73 14.25 8.42 -15.27
N GLU A 74 14.10 9.67 -15.73
CA GLU A 74 12.99 10.05 -16.61
C GLU A 74 13.02 9.30 -17.95
N ILE A 75 14.21 9.06 -18.50
CA ILE A 75 14.39 8.25 -19.72
C ILE A 75 13.99 6.80 -19.42
N ASN A 76 14.53 6.21 -18.35
CA ASN A 76 14.27 4.82 -18.00
C ASN A 76 12.79 4.54 -17.71
N VAL A 77 12.08 5.49 -17.10
CA VAL A 77 10.65 5.37 -16.77
C VAL A 77 9.76 5.49 -18.01
N LYS A 78 10.19 6.25 -19.03
CA LYS A 78 9.44 6.45 -20.29
C LYS A 78 9.80 5.44 -21.38
N ASP A 79 10.89 4.71 -21.21
CA ASP A 79 11.31 3.66 -22.15
C ASP A 79 10.29 2.52 -22.18
N GLU A 80 9.71 2.27 -23.36
CA GLU A 80 8.66 1.27 -23.56
C GLU A 80 9.10 -0.14 -23.17
N ARG A 81 10.36 -0.50 -23.44
CA ARG A 81 10.91 -1.82 -23.08
C ARG A 81 11.00 -1.96 -21.57
N ASN A 82 11.49 -0.92 -20.88
CA ASN A 82 11.53 -0.93 -19.41
C ASN A 82 10.13 -1.01 -18.80
N VAL A 83 9.16 -0.28 -19.36
CA VAL A 83 7.76 -0.35 -18.92
C VAL A 83 7.18 -1.75 -19.12
N ALA A 84 7.42 -2.37 -20.27
CA ALA A 84 6.98 -3.73 -20.55
C ALA A 84 7.58 -4.75 -19.57
N ILE A 85 8.90 -4.69 -19.35
CA ILE A 85 9.59 -5.56 -18.38
C ILE A 85 9.03 -5.36 -16.97
N ALA A 86 8.87 -4.10 -16.53
CA ALA A 86 8.35 -3.78 -15.21
C ALA A 86 6.91 -4.28 -15.01
N ASN A 87 6.06 -4.16 -16.03
CA ASN A 87 4.70 -4.66 -15.98
C ASN A 87 4.66 -6.20 -15.93
N CYS A 88 5.46 -6.89 -16.74
CA CYS A 88 5.60 -8.35 -16.66
C CYS A 88 6.11 -8.82 -15.29
N ALA A 89 7.11 -8.13 -14.72
CA ALA A 89 7.62 -8.44 -13.39
C ALA A 89 6.55 -8.24 -12.31
N LYS A 90 5.78 -7.15 -12.36
CA LYS A 90 4.65 -6.90 -11.45
C LYS A 90 3.56 -7.97 -11.57
N ALA A 91 3.24 -8.40 -12.79
CA ALA A 91 2.26 -9.47 -13.02
C ALA A 91 2.73 -10.79 -12.39
N LYS A 92 3.99 -11.19 -12.60
CA LYS A 92 4.55 -12.39 -11.95
C LYS A 92 4.60 -12.29 -10.43
N ALA A 93 4.91 -11.11 -9.90
CA ALA A 93 4.87 -10.87 -8.46
C ALA A 93 3.43 -10.98 -7.91
N TYR A 94 2.44 -10.51 -8.65
CA TYR A 94 1.02 -10.65 -8.30
C TYR A 94 0.56 -12.11 -8.28
N ASP A 95 0.93 -12.89 -9.30
CA ASP A 95 0.63 -14.33 -9.34
C ASP A 95 1.22 -15.04 -8.11
N MET A 96 2.46 -14.73 -7.76
CA MET A 96 3.13 -15.29 -6.57
C MET A 96 2.46 -14.83 -5.27
N MET A 97 2.12 -13.55 -5.16
CA MET A 97 1.46 -12.97 -3.99
C MET A 97 0.14 -13.68 -3.67
N THR A 98 -0.60 -14.12 -4.69
CA THR A 98 -1.84 -14.89 -4.51
C THR A 98 -1.60 -16.19 -3.74
N PHE A 99 -0.56 -16.96 -4.12
CA PHE A 99 -0.20 -18.19 -3.42
C PHE A 99 0.37 -17.91 -2.02
N VAL A 100 1.22 -16.89 -1.88
CA VAL A 100 1.81 -16.52 -0.59
C VAL A 100 0.75 -16.09 0.42
N PHE A 101 -0.24 -15.28 0.01
CA PHE A 101 -1.36 -14.93 0.89
C PHE A 101 -2.22 -16.14 1.23
N GLY A 102 -2.47 -17.03 0.26
CA GLY A 102 -3.16 -18.31 0.52
C GLY A 102 -2.47 -19.13 1.60
N ALA A 103 -1.15 -19.33 1.48
CA ALA A 103 -0.35 -20.04 2.45
C ALA A 103 -0.40 -19.36 3.84
N LEU A 104 -0.23 -18.04 3.88
CA LEU A 104 -0.25 -17.27 5.14
C LEU A 104 -1.60 -17.39 5.86
N MET A 105 -2.72 -17.31 5.13
CA MET A 105 -4.05 -17.47 5.71
C MET A 105 -4.23 -18.86 6.35
N ILE A 106 -3.79 -19.92 5.67
CA ILE A 106 -3.84 -21.30 6.21
C ILE A 106 -2.94 -21.42 7.44
N SER A 107 -1.71 -20.89 7.37
CA SER A 107 -0.78 -20.91 8.51
C SER A 107 -1.37 -20.20 9.74
N PHE A 108 -1.96 -19.01 9.57
CA PHE A 108 -2.56 -18.27 10.68
C PHE A 108 -3.78 -18.98 11.26
N ALA A 109 -4.60 -19.62 10.41
CA ALA A 109 -5.72 -20.43 10.86
C ALA A 109 -5.25 -21.63 11.70
N ILE A 110 -4.17 -22.32 11.30
CA ILE A 110 -3.60 -23.47 12.02
C ILE A 110 -2.92 -23.02 13.32
N MET A 111 -2.24 -21.87 13.31
CA MET A 111 -1.58 -21.29 14.50
C MET A 111 -2.56 -20.83 15.58
N GLY A 112 -3.88 -20.89 15.33
CA GLY A 112 -4.89 -20.43 16.28
C GLY A 112 -4.86 -18.92 16.48
N VAL A 113 -4.41 -18.17 15.46
CA VAL A 113 -4.48 -16.71 15.45
C VAL A 113 -5.93 -16.27 15.61
N GLU A 114 -6.14 -15.14 16.27
CA GLU A 114 -7.46 -14.62 16.55
C GLU A 114 -8.29 -14.45 15.27
N MET A 115 -9.53 -14.97 15.26
CA MET A 115 -10.38 -15.00 14.06
C MET A 115 -10.57 -13.62 13.41
N ARG A 116 -10.58 -12.54 14.21
CA ARG A 116 -10.70 -11.16 13.70
C ARG A 116 -9.51 -10.77 12.81
N GLU A 117 -8.29 -11.18 13.18
CA GLU A 117 -7.07 -10.89 12.42
C GLU A 117 -7.03 -11.71 11.12
N VAL A 118 -7.42 -12.99 11.19
CA VAL A 118 -7.53 -13.86 10.02
C VAL A 118 -8.56 -13.31 9.03
N LEU A 119 -9.72 -12.86 9.50
CA LEU A 119 -10.75 -12.25 8.65
C LEU A 119 -10.29 -10.94 8.01
N LEU A 120 -9.50 -10.13 8.71
CA LEU A 120 -8.90 -8.91 8.16
C LEU A 120 -7.92 -9.24 7.02
N LEU A 121 -7.10 -10.28 7.21
CA LEU A 121 -6.21 -10.79 6.16
C LEU A 121 -6.99 -11.30 4.94
N VAL A 122 -8.05 -12.08 5.16
CA VAL A 122 -8.96 -12.57 4.10
C VAL A 122 -9.59 -11.40 3.35
N PHE A 123 -10.05 -10.37 4.07
CA PHE A 123 -10.62 -9.17 3.45
C PHE A 123 -9.59 -8.45 2.56
N ALA A 124 -8.36 -8.25 3.05
CA ALA A 124 -7.29 -7.63 2.27
C ALA A 124 -6.98 -8.43 0.99
N TYR A 125 -6.91 -9.76 1.10
CA TYR A 125 -6.72 -10.65 -0.04
C TYR A 125 -7.85 -10.50 -1.08
N LEU A 126 -9.11 -10.57 -0.65
CA LEU A 126 -10.28 -10.43 -1.54
C LEU A 126 -10.35 -9.04 -2.17
N PHE A 127 -10.00 -7.99 -1.45
CA PHE A 127 -9.95 -6.63 -1.98
C PHE A 127 -8.94 -6.52 -3.13
N VAL A 128 -7.74 -7.09 -2.97
CA VAL A 128 -6.70 -7.11 -4.02
C VAL A 128 -7.17 -7.89 -5.25
N GLN A 129 -7.77 -9.08 -5.06
CA GLN A 129 -8.32 -9.87 -6.16
C GLN A 129 -9.48 -9.15 -6.88
N GLY A 130 -10.40 -8.56 -6.12
CA GLY A 130 -11.51 -7.78 -6.66
C GLY A 130 -11.04 -6.56 -7.45
N TYR A 131 -10.00 -5.87 -6.96
CA TYR A 131 -9.37 -4.75 -7.68
C TYR A 131 -8.75 -5.21 -9.01
N ALA A 132 -8.05 -6.34 -9.02
CA ALA A 132 -7.49 -6.91 -10.24
C ALA A 132 -8.59 -7.29 -11.26
N ILE A 133 -9.67 -7.93 -10.82
CA ILE A 133 -10.82 -8.27 -11.67
C ILE A 133 -11.46 -6.99 -12.23
N TYR A 134 -11.71 -5.99 -11.39
CA TYR A 134 -12.29 -4.72 -11.82
C TYR A 134 -11.46 -4.05 -12.91
N TYR A 135 -10.13 -3.94 -12.72
CA TYR A 135 -9.27 -3.32 -13.71
C TYR A 135 -9.12 -4.15 -14.98
N ARG A 136 -9.10 -5.49 -14.87
CA ARG A 136 -9.13 -6.37 -16.04
C ARG A 136 -10.40 -6.14 -16.85
N SER A 137 -11.58 -6.20 -16.23
CA SER A 137 -12.85 -5.93 -16.91
C SER A 137 -12.97 -4.51 -17.45
N LYS A 138 -12.31 -3.53 -16.82
CA LYS A 138 -12.26 -2.15 -17.31
C LYS A 138 -11.39 -2.02 -18.56
N TYR A 139 -10.20 -2.63 -18.56
CA TYR A 139 -9.28 -2.53 -19.69
C TYR A 139 -9.73 -3.40 -20.87
N ASP A 140 -10.32 -4.57 -20.64
CA ASP A 140 -10.90 -5.44 -21.68
C ASP A 140 -12.03 -4.75 -22.48
N LYS A 141 -12.64 -3.68 -21.94
CA LYS A 141 -13.68 -2.88 -22.63
C LYS A 141 -13.13 -1.69 -23.40
N VAL A 142 -11.90 -1.28 -23.11
CA VAL A 142 -11.30 -0.03 -23.61
C VAL A 142 -10.20 -0.33 -24.64
N MET A 143 -9.48 -1.43 -24.44
CA MET A 143 -8.46 -1.96 -25.35
C MET A 143 -9.05 -3.11 -26.17
#